data_AF-X1CZ61-F1
#
_entry.id   AF-X1CZ61-F1
#
_cell.length_a   1.000
_cell.length_b   1.000
_cell.length_c   1.000
_cell.angle_alpha   90.00
_cell.angle_beta   90.00
_cell.angle_gamma   90.00
#
_symmetry.space_group_name_H-M   'P 1'
#
loop_
_entity.id
_entity.type
_entity.pdbx_description
1 polymer ?
#
loop_
_entity_poly.entity_id
_entity_poly.type
_entity_poly.pdbx_seq_one_letter_code
_entity_poly.pdbx_strand_id
1 'polypeptide(L)'
;MGEGRTPYHSEDLHFVSYRFDLLAQELYDFTWHEYCDWYLELTKPILVGSNEEIKAATRHTLIYVLETLLRLLHPIIPFVTEELWQNVAPLAGVKGETIMLASYPEF
;
A
#
# COMPACT_ATOMS: atom_id res chain seq x y z
N MET A 1 -16.66 27.66 17.88
CA MET A 1 -16.25 26.40 18.54
C MET A 1 -16.35 25.32 17.46
N GLY A 2 -15.35 25.27 16.59
CA GLY A 2 -15.28 24.32 15.47
C GLY A 2 -13.99 23.55 15.64
N GLU A 3 -14.10 22.24 15.82
CA GLU A 3 -12.96 21.34 15.89
C GLU A 3 -12.09 21.51 14.64
N GLY A 4 -10.81 21.83 14.89
CA GLY A 4 -9.81 21.89 13.84
C GLY A 4 -9.64 20.50 13.24
N ARG A 5 -10.14 20.32 12.02
CA ARG A 5 -9.81 19.17 11.19
C ARG A 5 -8.29 19.11 11.09
N THR A 6 -7.68 18.05 11.60
CA THR A 6 -6.25 17.81 11.45
C THR A 6 -5.93 17.69 9.95
N PRO A 7 -4.89 18.34 9.43
CA PRO A 7 -4.54 18.32 8.01
C PRO A 7 -3.90 17.00 7.55
N TYR A 8 -3.93 15.97 8.40
CA TYR A 8 -3.23 14.71 8.23
C TYR A 8 -4.25 13.58 8.15
N HIS A 9 -3.97 12.60 7.27
CA HIS A 9 -4.67 11.32 7.27
C HIS A 9 -4.39 10.58 8.60
N SER A 10 -5.26 9.67 9.03
CA SER A 10 -5.18 8.99 10.34
C SER A 10 -3.84 8.28 10.57
N GLU A 11 -3.30 7.67 9.52
CA GLU A 11 -2.01 6.97 9.52
C GLU A 11 -0.85 7.93 9.86
N ASP A 12 -0.81 9.11 9.24
CA ASP A 12 0.20 10.14 9.51
C ASP A 12 0.11 10.64 10.95
N LEU A 13 -1.11 10.77 11.48
CA LEU A 13 -1.32 11.15 12.88
C LEU A 13 -0.77 10.09 13.83
N HIS A 14 -1.00 8.81 13.54
CA HIS A 14 -0.50 7.71 14.36
C HIS A 14 1.03 7.61 14.32
N PHE A 15 1.62 7.85 13.14
CA PHE A 15 3.07 7.91 12.99
C PHE A 15 3.68 9.07 13.81
N VAL A 16 3.18 10.29 13.64
CA VAL A 16 3.71 11.49 14.33
C VAL A 16 3.46 11.46 15.84
N SER A 17 2.38 10.82 16.29
CA SER A 17 2.05 10.67 17.72
C SER A 17 2.72 9.46 18.38
N TYR A 18 3.60 8.74 17.68
CA TYR A 18 4.29 7.53 18.15
C TYR A 18 3.34 6.39 18.57
N ARG A 19 2.11 6.38 18.03
CA ARG A 19 1.11 5.32 18.25
C ARG A 19 1.24 4.24 17.19
N PHE A 20 2.41 3.60 17.18
CA PHE A 20 2.72 2.52 16.23
C PHE A 20 1.76 1.33 16.33
N ASP A 21 1.13 1.14 17.49
CA ASP A 21 0.07 0.14 17.68
C ASP A 21 -1.16 0.44 16.82
N LEU A 22 -1.61 1.70 16.80
CA LEU A 22 -2.77 2.12 16.00
C LEU A 22 -2.42 2.15 14.51
N LEU A 23 -1.23 2.64 14.16
CA LEU A 23 -0.74 2.61 12.78
C LEU A 23 -0.70 1.18 12.24
N ALA A 24 -0.11 0.25 13.00
CA ALA A 24 -0.01 -1.14 12.59
C ALA A 24 -1.38 -1.79 12.42
N GLN A 25 -2.32 -1.48 13.32
CA GLN A 25 -3.70 -1.97 13.22
C GLN A 25 -4.40 -1.43 11.97
N GLU A 26 -4.32 -0.14 11.70
CA GLU A 26 -4.97 0.49 10.53
C GLU A 26 -4.41 -0.05 9.21
N LEU A 27 -3.08 -0.14 9.09
CA LEU A 27 -2.44 -0.71 7.90
C LEU A 27 -2.76 -2.20 7.72
N TYR A 28 -2.85 -2.95 8.82
CA TYR A 28 -3.26 -4.35 8.78
C TYR A 28 -4.70 -4.49 8.30
N ASP A 29 -5.64 -3.73 8.88
CA ASP A 29 -7.06 -3.79 8.54
C ASP A 29 -7.27 -3.46 7.05
N PHE A 30 -6.60 -2.42 6.54
CA PHE A 30 -6.66 -2.09 5.12
C PHE A 30 -6.05 -3.18 4.24
N THR A 31 -4.85 -3.66 4.58
CA THR A 31 -4.15 -4.67 3.77
C THR A 31 -4.95 -5.97 3.69
N TRP A 32 -5.52 -6.41 4.81
CA TRP A 32 -6.23 -7.66 4.88
C TRP A 32 -7.65 -7.53 4.31
N HIS A 33 -8.47 -6.65 4.88
CA HIS A 33 -9.90 -6.61 4.58
C HIS A 33 -10.21 -5.85 3.30
N GLU A 34 -9.56 -4.72 3.04
CA GLU A 34 -9.88 -3.92 1.84
C GLU A 34 -9.11 -4.41 0.61
N TYR A 35 -7.80 -4.58 0.74
CA TYR A 35 -6.96 -4.94 -0.40
C TYR A 35 -7.05 -6.44 -0.75
N CYS A 36 -6.77 -7.34 0.20
CA CYS A 36 -6.75 -8.78 -0.06
C CYS A 36 -8.13 -9.42 -0.19
N ASP A 37 -9.00 -9.26 0.81
CA ASP A 37 -10.30 -9.95 0.84
C ASP A 37 -11.28 -9.41 -0.22
N TRP A 38 -11.27 -8.09 -0.45
CA TRP A 38 -12.23 -7.45 -1.36
C TRP A 38 -11.64 -7.08 -2.71
N TYR A 39 -10.65 -6.19 -2.75
CA TYR A 39 -10.19 -5.64 -4.02
C TYR A 39 -9.53 -6.71 -4.91
N LEU A 40 -8.61 -7.49 -4.37
CA LEU A 40 -7.92 -8.54 -5.11
C LEU A 40 -8.92 -9.59 -5.64
N GLU A 41 -9.86 -10.03 -4.80
CA GLU A 41 -10.91 -10.97 -5.20
C GLU A 41 -11.80 -10.40 -6.33
N LEU A 42 -12.21 -9.14 -6.22
CA LEU A 42 -13.02 -8.45 -7.23
C LEU A 42 -12.32 -8.37 -8.59
N THR A 43 -10.98 -8.27 -8.60
CA THR A 43 -10.21 -8.15 -9.84
C THR A 43 -10.01 -9.48 -10.58
N LYS A 44 -10.18 -10.64 -9.91
CA LYS A 44 -9.92 -11.95 -10.53
C LYS A 44 -10.67 -12.20 -11.85
N PRO A 45 -12.00 -11.94 -11.97
CA PRO A 45 -12.71 -12.14 -13.23
C PRO A 45 -12.19 -11.24 -14.36
N ILE A 46 -11.74 -10.02 -14.03
CA ILE A 46 -11.17 -9.07 -14.98
C ILE A 46 -9.84 -9.61 -15.51
N LEU A 47 -8.98 -10.12 -14.63
CA LEU A 47 -7.65 -10.65 -14.98
C LEU A 47 -7.72 -11.90 -15.88
N VAL A 48 -8.81 -12.67 -15.81
CA VAL A 48 -9.06 -13.85 -16.67
C VAL A 48 -9.87 -13.49 -17.93
N GLY A 49 -10.35 -12.25 -18.04
CA GLY A 49 -11.12 -11.77 -19.18
C GLY A 49 -10.31 -11.67 -20.49
N SER A 50 -11.02 -11.30 -21.57
CA SER A 50 -10.45 -11.16 -22.92
C SER A 50 -10.04 -9.73 -23.30
N ASN A 51 -10.45 -8.72 -22.53
CA ASN A 51 -10.09 -7.32 -22.80
C ASN A 51 -8.72 -7.00 -22.20
N GLU A 52 -7.69 -6.96 -23.04
CA GLU A 52 -6.31 -6.72 -22.60
C GLU A 52 -6.05 -5.30 -22.08
N GLU A 53 -6.75 -4.29 -22.58
CA GLU A 53 -6.61 -2.91 -22.10
C GLU A 53 -7.11 -2.79 -20.66
N ILE A 54 -8.28 -3.35 -20.36
CA ILE A 54 -8.83 -3.37 -19.00
C ILE A 54 -7.92 -4.18 -18.08
N LYS A 55 -7.42 -5.34 -18.53
CA LYS A 55 -6.48 -6.15 -17.74
C LYS A 55 -5.19 -5.40 -17.41
N ALA A 56 -4.63 -4.67 -18.37
CA ALA A 56 -3.44 -3.87 -18.15
C ALA A 56 -3.69 -2.77 -17.12
N ALA A 57 -4.82 -2.05 -17.23
CA ALA A 57 -5.21 -1.03 -16.26
C ALA A 57 -5.41 -1.62 -14.85
N THR A 58 -6.12 -2.75 -14.72
CA THR A 58 -6.33 -3.42 -13.43
C THR A 58 -5.02 -3.90 -12.80
N ARG A 59 -4.12 -4.52 -13.58
CA ARG A 59 -2.80 -4.92 -13.09
C ARG A 59 -1.99 -3.73 -12.61
N HIS A 60 -2.03 -2.62 -13.35
CA HIS A 60 -1.33 -1.40 -12.97
C HIS A 60 -1.80 -0.89 -11.61
N THR A 61 -3.12 -0.79 -11.40
CA THR A 61 -3.67 -0.34 -10.11
C THR A 61 -3.31 -1.29 -8.97
N LEU A 62 -3.43 -2.62 -9.16
CA LEU A 62 -3.05 -3.61 -8.14
C LEU A 62 -1.58 -3.45 -7.72
N ILE A 63 -0.68 -3.35 -8.70
CA ILE A 63 0.76 -3.23 -8.45
C ILE A 63 1.09 -1.90 -7.78
N TYR A 64 0.47 -0.81 -8.21
CA TYR A 64 0.68 0.51 -7.62
C TYR A 64 0.26 0.56 -6.14
N VAL A 65 -0.93 0.01 -5.83
CA VAL A 65 -1.43 -0.04 -4.45
C VAL A 65 -0.56 -0.96 -3.60
N LEU A 66 -0.19 -2.14 -4.11
CA LEU A 66 0.70 -3.06 -3.38
C LEU A 66 2.06 -2.44 -3.08
N GLU A 67 2.69 -1.78 -4.06
CA GLU A 67 3.98 -1.10 -3.87
C GLU A 67 3.89 -0.03 -2.77
N THR A 68 2.82 0.76 -2.80
CA THR A 68 2.58 1.83 -1.82
C THR A 68 2.36 1.23 -0.43
N LEU A 69 1.57 0.16 -0.30
CA LEU A 69 1.34 -0.53 0.96
C LEU A 69 2.62 -1.12 1.55
N LEU A 70 3.50 -1.70 0.72
CA LEU A 70 4.77 -2.22 1.19
C LEU A 70 5.63 -1.11 1.79
N ARG A 71 5.64 0.10 1.21
CA ARG A 71 6.35 1.25 1.77
C ARG A 71 5.74 1.75 3.07
N LEU A 72 4.40 1.78 3.20
CA LEU A 72 3.72 2.12 4.45
C LEU A 72 4.02 1.13 5.57
N LEU A 73 4.04 -0.17 5.24
CA LEU A 73 4.27 -1.25 6.20
C LEU A 73 5.73 -1.41 6.62
N HIS A 74 6.69 -0.90 5.83
CA HIS A 74 8.11 -1.16 6.02
C HIS A 74 8.66 -0.79 7.41
N PRO A 75 8.27 0.34 8.04
CA PRO A 75 8.72 0.67 9.39
C PRO A 75 8.31 -0.36 10.46
N ILE A 76 7.29 -1.18 10.19
CA ILE A 76 6.76 -2.19 11.13
C ILE A 76 7.23 -3.60 10.74
N ILE A 77 7.30 -3.92 9.44
CA ILE A 77 7.57 -5.27 8.91
C ILE A 77 8.77 -5.25 7.93
N PRO A 78 9.98 -4.84 8.36
CA PRO A 78 11.04 -4.43 7.45
C PRO A 78 11.55 -5.54 6.52
N PHE A 79 11.71 -6.77 7.03
CA PHE A 79 12.32 -7.85 6.25
C PHE A 79 11.38 -8.44 5.20
N VAL A 80 10.11 -8.62 5.53
CA VAL A 80 9.11 -9.17 4.59
C VAL A 80 8.77 -8.14 3.53
N THR A 81 8.57 -6.88 3.93
CA THR A 81 8.29 -5.81 2.95
C THR A 81 9.47 -5.59 2.01
N GLU A 82 10.72 -5.68 2.49
CA GLU A 82 11.90 -5.62 1.62
C GLU A 82 11.89 -6.76 0.59
N GLU A 83 11.74 -8.01 1.03
CA GLU A 83 11.75 -9.17 0.13
C GLU A 83 10.67 -9.09 -0.95
N LEU A 84 9.45 -8.69 -0.57
CA LEU A 84 8.36 -8.52 -1.52
C LEU A 84 8.58 -7.31 -2.45
N TRP A 85 9.07 -6.19 -1.92
CA TRP A 85 9.23 -4.96 -2.69
C TRP A 85 10.29 -5.08 -3.78
N GLN A 86 11.35 -5.88 -3.58
CA GLN A 86 12.33 -6.17 -4.62
C GLN A 86 11.69 -6.81 -5.87
N ASN A 87 10.60 -7.55 -5.71
CA ASN A 87 9.84 -8.14 -6.83
C ASN A 87 8.77 -7.19 -7.39
N VAL A 88 8.15 -6.36 -6.54
CA VAL A 88 7.02 -5.50 -6.90
C VAL A 88 7.48 -4.17 -7.53
N ALA A 89 8.53 -3.54 -7.00
CA ALA A 89 8.99 -2.22 -7.44
C ALA A 89 9.31 -2.14 -8.94
N PRO A 90 10.00 -3.13 -9.57
CA PRO A 90 10.22 -3.11 -11.02
C PRO A 90 8.93 -3.13 -11.83
N LEU A 91 7.90 -3.83 -11.34
CA LEU A 91 6.59 -3.90 -11.99
C LEU A 91 5.82 -2.59 -11.85
N ALA A 92 6.03 -1.86 -10.75
CA ALA A 92 5.47 -0.54 -10.49
C ALA A 92 6.25 0.60 -11.18
N GLY A 93 7.39 0.30 -11.82
CA GLY A 93 8.28 1.31 -12.39
C GLY A 93 9.06 2.13 -11.35
N VAL A 94 9.09 1.65 -10.09
CA VAL A 94 9.86 2.26 -9.00
C VAL A 94 11.28 1.72 -9.02
N LYS A 95 12.26 2.59 -8.77
CA LYS A 95 13.68 2.25 -8.74
C LYS A 95 14.23 2.51 -7.34
N GLY A 96 15.08 1.61 -6.87
CA GLY A 96 15.83 1.76 -5.62
C GLY A 96 16.50 0.44 -5.26
N GLU A 97 17.58 0.51 -4.48
CA GLU A 97 18.29 -0.70 -4.02
C GLU A 97 17.61 -1.37 -2.84
N THR A 98 16.89 -0.59 -2.02
CA THR A 98 16.18 -1.04 -0.82
C THR A 98 14.96 -0.17 -0.58
N ILE A 99 13.87 -0.79 -0.13
CA ILE A 99 12.64 -0.07 0.24
C ILE A 99 12.87 0.91 1.41
N MET A 100 13.86 0.63 2.27
CA MET A 100 14.20 1.49 3.42
C MET A 100 14.61 2.90 3.02
N LEU A 101 15.15 3.07 1.81
CA LEU A 101 15.56 4.36 1.25
C LEU A 101 14.52 4.97 0.31
N ALA A 102 13.41 4.27 0.05
CA ALA A 102 12.32 4.82 -0.75
C ALA A 102 11.58 5.92 0.03
N SER A 103 11.06 6.91 -0.69
CA SER A 103 10.23 7.95 -0.07
C SER A 103 8.99 7.32 0.58
N TYR A 104 8.74 7.69 1.84
CA TYR A 104 7.49 7.34 2.49
C TYR A 104 6.32 7.99 1.72
N PRO A 105 5.19 7.28 1.50
CA PRO A 105 4.03 7.88 0.83
C PRO A 105 3.50 9.11 1.57
N GLU A 106 3.07 10.13 0.83
CA GLU A 106 2.44 11.35 1.33
C GLU A 106 1.09 11.55 0.62
N PHE A 107 0.07 12.04 1.32
CA PHE A 107 -1.31 12.21 0.83
C PHE A 107 -1.91 13.59 1.13
#